data_AF-A0ABD0P6E9-F1
#
_entry.id   AF-A0ABD0P6E9-F1
#
_cell.length_a   1.000
_cell.length_b   1.000
_cell.length_c   1.000
_cell.angle_alpha   90.00
_cell.angle_beta   90.00
_cell.angle_gamma   90.00
#
_symmetry.space_group_name_H-M   'P 1'
#
loop_
_entity.id
_entity.type
_entity.pdbx_description
1 polymer ?
#
loop_
_entity_poly.entity_id
_entity_poly.type
_entity_poly.pdbx_seq_one_letter_code
_entity_poly.pdbx_strand_id
1 'polypeptide(L)'
;MTQLWFCWTVVVLYICLHVSPSEGECIEKFSLGKEDFVLDVDDSVKDGATFLSSPPVSRPEDCIQACCNDPNCNLALVEHGEDSTSCFKFNCLYKQKKVCRFVRKEGFSNYLLISVFKDYLDQKTS
;
A
#
# COMPACT_ATOMS: atom_id res chain seq x y z
N MET A 1 44.88 2.68 -24.07
CA MET A 1 43.51 2.38 -24.57
C MET A 1 42.70 1.47 -23.63
N THR A 2 43.09 1.31 -22.36
CA THR A 2 42.43 0.44 -21.36
C THR A 2 41.85 1.22 -20.17
N GLN A 3 42.26 2.48 -19.97
CA GLN A 3 41.87 3.30 -18.82
C GLN A 3 40.43 3.83 -18.88
N LEU A 4 39.90 4.05 -20.09
CA LEU A 4 38.52 4.54 -20.30
C LEU A 4 37.47 3.48 -19.96
N TRP A 5 37.79 2.20 -20.15
CA TRP A 5 36.85 1.09 -19.93
C TRP A 5 36.65 0.81 -18.44
N PHE A 6 37.72 0.88 -17.65
CA PHE A 6 37.65 0.76 -16.18
C PHE A 6 36.90 1.93 -15.54
N CYS A 7 37.01 3.14 -16.09
CA CYS A 7 36.28 4.28 -15.56
C CYS A 7 34.76 4.13 -15.77
N TRP A 8 34.35 3.62 -16.93
CA TRP A 8 32.94 3.35 -17.22
C TRP A 8 32.36 2.21 -16.37
N THR A 9 33.09 1.13 -16.12
CA THR A 9 32.60 0.03 -15.27
C THR A 9 32.42 0.46 -13.83
N VAL A 10 33.38 1.24 -13.28
CA VAL A 10 33.27 1.80 -11.92
C VAL A 10 32.11 2.79 -11.81
N VAL A 11 31.90 3.65 -12.82
CA VAL A 11 30.78 4.59 -12.84
C VAL A 11 29.42 3.87 -12.92
N VAL A 12 29.29 2.83 -13.75
CA VAL A 12 28.05 2.04 -13.84
C VAL A 12 27.77 1.30 -12.53
N LEU A 13 28.78 0.67 -11.92
CA LEU A 13 28.65 0.03 -10.60
C LEU A 13 28.26 1.04 -9.50
N TYR A 14 28.84 2.24 -9.52
CA TYR A 14 28.44 3.32 -8.61
C TYR A 14 26.99 3.72 -8.84
N ILE A 15 26.56 3.96 -10.09
CA ILE A 15 25.17 4.36 -10.39
C ILE A 15 24.17 3.27 -9.96
N CYS A 16 24.46 1.99 -10.20
CA CYS A 16 23.60 0.90 -9.78
C CYS A 16 23.48 0.77 -8.25
N LEU A 17 24.52 1.13 -7.50
CA LEU A 17 24.46 1.15 -6.03
C LEU A 17 23.60 2.28 -5.46
N HIS A 18 23.39 3.37 -6.21
CA HIS A 18 22.66 4.56 -5.76
C HIS A 18 21.24 4.67 -6.32
N VAL A 19 20.83 3.80 -7.24
CA VAL A 19 19.43 3.70 -7.69
C VAL A 19 18.60 3.11 -6.55
N SER A 20 17.89 3.99 -5.86
CA SER A 20 16.82 3.60 -4.94
C SER A 20 15.61 3.12 -5.74
N PRO A 21 14.81 2.15 -5.25
CA PRO A 21 13.54 1.80 -5.86
C PRO A 21 12.73 3.08 -6.11
N SER A 22 12.28 3.29 -7.34
CA SER A 22 11.47 4.46 -7.67
C SER A 22 10.14 4.38 -6.91
N GLU A 23 9.59 5.52 -6.49
CA GLU A 23 8.33 5.60 -5.75
C GLU A 23 7.18 4.84 -6.44
N GLY A 24 7.19 4.79 -7.78
CA GLY A 24 6.23 4.01 -8.58
C GLY A 24 6.30 2.50 -8.38
N GLU A 25 7.46 1.92 -8.07
CA GLU A 25 7.62 0.47 -7.90
C GLU A 25 6.84 -0.07 -6.68
N CYS A 26 6.65 0.77 -5.66
CA CYS A 26 5.86 0.36 -4.50
C CYS A 26 4.36 0.47 -4.77
N ILE A 27 3.90 1.55 -5.40
CA ILE A 27 2.47 1.76 -5.71
C ILE A 27 1.92 0.59 -6.54
N GLU A 28 2.71 0.09 -7.50
CA GLU A 28 2.35 -1.08 -8.33
C GLU A 28 2.11 -2.38 -7.53
N LYS A 29 2.59 -2.45 -6.28
CA LYS A 29 2.36 -3.60 -5.37
C LYS A 29 1.02 -3.51 -4.64
N PHE A 30 0.27 -2.43 -4.83
CA PHE A 30 -1.08 -2.27 -4.31
C PHE A 30 -2.13 -2.49 -5.39
N SER A 31 -3.28 -3.03 -4.98
CA SER A 31 -4.44 -3.19 -5.85
C SER A 31 -5.68 -2.64 -5.17
N LEU A 32 -6.57 -2.04 -5.95
CA LEU A 32 -7.89 -1.64 -5.46
C LEU A 32 -8.69 -2.90 -5.10
N GLY A 33 -9.21 -2.94 -3.88
CA GLY A 33 -10.06 -4.03 -3.40
C GLY A 33 -11.40 -4.12 -4.13
N LYS A 34 -12.26 -5.03 -3.68
CA LYS A 34 -13.60 -5.19 -4.26
C LYS A 34 -14.43 -3.94 -4.01
N GLU A 35 -15.11 -3.46 -5.05
CA GLU A 35 -16.00 -2.30 -5.00
C GLU A 35 -17.05 -2.48 -3.89
N ASP A 36 -17.30 -1.40 -3.15
CA ASP A 36 -18.15 -1.33 -1.95
C ASP A 36 -17.80 -2.32 -0.83
N PHE A 37 -16.71 -3.09 -0.89
CA PHE A 37 -16.28 -4.00 0.17
C PHE A 37 -15.00 -3.49 0.82
N VAL A 38 -15.17 -2.84 1.97
CA VAL A 38 -14.11 -2.08 2.64
C VAL A 38 -13.86 -2.58 4.05
N LEU A 39 -12.75 -2.12 4.64
CA LEU A 39 -12.33 -2.54 5.97
C LEU A 39 -13.42 -2.24 7.02
N ASP A 40 -13.83 -3.27 7.75
CA ASP A 40 -14.56 -3.10 9.01
C ASP A 40 -13.53 -2.74 10.10
N VAL A 41 -13.39 -1.45 10.39
CA VAL A 41 -12.35 -0.96 11.31
C VAL A 41 -12.53 -1.55 12.71
N ASP A 42 -13.76 -1.53 13.23
CA ASP A 42 -14.03 -1.92 14.61
C ASP A 42 -13.74 -3.40 14.84
N ASP A 43 -14.27 -4.28 13.97
CA ASP A 43 -14.08 -5.72 14.13
C ASP A 43 -12.66 -6.15 13.76
N SER A 44 -12.03 -5.51 12.76
CA SER A 44 -10.64 -5.83 12.41
C SER A 44 -9.65 -5.44 13.51
N VAL A 45 -9.85 -4.29 14.16
CA VAL A 45 -8.99 -3.87 15.28
C VAL A 45 -9.21 -4.77 16.50
N LYS A 46 -10.45 -5.18 16.79
CA LYS A 46 -10.72 -6.19 17.83
C LYS A 46 -9.99 -7.52 17.57
N ASP A 47 -9.89 -7.91 16.30
CA ASP A 47 -9.17 -9.13 15.88
C ASP A 47 -7.64 -8.94 15.81
N GLY A 48 -7.13 -7.73 16.03
CA GLY A 48 -5.70 -7.43 16.15
C GLY A 48 -5.10 -6.60 15.01
N ALA A 49 -5.90 -6.08 14.09
CA ALA A 49 -5.44 -5.09 13.14
C ALA A 49 -4.99 -3.82 13.87
N THR A 50 -3.96 -3.15 13.35
CA THR A 50 -3.41 -1.93 13.95
C THR A 50 -3.71 -0.74 13.06
N PHE A 51 -4.36 0.28 13.61
CA PHE A 51 -4.40 1.61 13.00
C PHE A 51 -3.00 2.26 13.12
N LEU A 52 -2.41 2.64 11.99
CA LEU A 52 -1.05 3.19 11.96
C LEU A 52 -1.07 4.71 12.04
N SER A 53 -1.80 5.37 11.15
CA SER A 53 -1.94 6.83 11.11
C SER A 53 -3.00 7.26 10.09
N SER A 54 -3.38 8.54 10.15
CA SER A 54 -4.22 9.21 9.16
C SER A 54 -3.45 10.42 8.58
N PRO A 55 -2.64 10.21 7.52
CA PRO A 55 -1.87 11.29 6.93
C PRO A 55 -2.80 12.25 6.16
N PRO A 56 -2.55 13.57 6.20
CA PRO A 56 -3.29 14.52 5.38
C PRO A 56 -2.89 14.32 3.91
N VAL A 57 -3.86 13.99 3.06
CA VAL A 57 -3.66 13.80 1.62
C VAL A 57 -4.80 14.48 0.86
N SER A 58 -4.53 14.86 -0.39
CA SER A 58 -5.54 15.47 -1.25
C SER A 58 -6.06 14.50 -2.32
N ARG A 59 -5.37 13.38 -2.55
CA ARG A 59 -5.72 12.38 -3.56
C ARG A 59 -5.56 10.96 -3.03
N PRO A 60 -6.32 9.98 -3.55
CA PRO A 60 -6.17 8.58 -3.17
C PRO A 60 -4.75 8.03 -3.39
N GLU A 61 -4.08 8.41 -4.48
CA GLU A 61 -2.73 7.92 -4.81
C GLU A 61 -1.69 8.35 -3.76
N ASP A 62 -1.87 9.54 -3.18
CA ASP A 62 -1.01 10.05 -2.12
C ASP A 62 -1.19 9.22 -0.82
N CYS A 63 -2.38 8.62 -0.61
CA CYS A 63 -2.62 7.68 0.49
C CYS A 63 -1.87 6.36 0.29
N ILE A 64 -1.83 5.85 -0.95
CA ILE A 64 -1.06 4.66 -1.32
C ILE A 64 0.44 4.94 -1.11
N GLN A 65 0.93 6.09 -1.57
CA GLN A 65 2.32 6.50 -1.37
C GLN A 65 2.68 6.62 0.13
N ALA A 66 1.79 7.18 0.95
CA ALA A 66 1.99 7.25 2.40
C ALA A 66 2.00 5.87 3.07
N CYS A 67 1.27 4.90 2.53
CA CYS A 67 1.32 3.49 2.95
C CYS A 67 2.62 2.82 2.48
N CYS A 68 3.06 3.08 1.25
CA CYS A 68 4.34 2.61 0.72
C CYS A 68 5.56 3.04 1.56
N ASN A 69 5.52 4.26 2.09
CA ASN A 69 6.57 4.79 2.96
C ASN A 69 6.55 4.22 4.39
N ASP A 70 5.60 3.33 4.71
CA ASP A 70 5.41 2.73 6.02
C ASP A 70 5.53 1.20 5.92
N PRO A 71 6.63 0.59 6.42
CA PRO A 71 6.88 -0.83 6.25
C PRO A 71 5.85 -1.73 6.96
N ASN A 72 5.05 -1.19 7.87
CA ASN A 72 3.99 -1.95 8.55
C ASN A 72 2.64 -1.83 7.85
N CYS A 73 2.51 -0.91 6.88
CA CYS A 73 1.26 -0.67 6.19
C CYS A 73 1.05 -1.72 5.09
N ASN A 74 -0.12 -2.36 5.13
CA ASN A 74 -0.54 -3.28 4.08
C ASN A 74 -1.97 -3.01 3.59
N LEU A 75 -2.65 -2.03 4.18
CA LEU A 75 -3.95 -1.54 3.75
C LEU A 75 -3.98 -0.01 3.88
N ALA A 76 -4.38 0.66 2.80
CA ALA A 76 -4.73 2.07 2.80
C ALA A 76 -6.24 2.22 2.54
N LEU A 77 -6.97 2.76 3.52
CA LEU A 77 -8.39 3.04 3.45
C LEU A 77 -8.58 4.51 3.10
N VAL A 78 -9.33 4.77 2.04
CA VAL A 78 -9.66 6.10 1.54
C VAL A 78 -11.16 6.31 1.71
N GLU A 79 -11.55 7.43 2.30
CA GLU A 79 -12.93 7.90 2.35
C GLU A 79 -13.10 9.04 1.35
N HIS A 80 -14.12 8.92 0.51
CA HIS A 80 -14.46 9.90 -0.52
C HIS A 80 -15.54 10.85 0.02
N GLY A 81 -15.15 12.05 0.41
CA GLY A 81 -16.07 13.14 0.72
C GLY A 81 -16.36 14.02 -0.51
N GLU A 82 -17.34 14.90 -0.38
CA GLU A 82 -17.75 15.84 -1.44
C GLU A 82 -16.61 16.82 -1.82
N ASP A 83 -15.91 17.34 -0.81
CA ASP A 83 -14.83 18.33 -0.97
C ASP A 83 -13.45 17.86 -0.49
N SER A 84 -13.38 16.69 0.18
CA SER A 84 -12.16 16.22 0.82
C SER A 84 -12.02 14.71 0.81
N THR A 85 -10.79 14.24 0.65
CA THR A 85 -10.41 12.83 0.77
C THR A 85 -9.74 12.59 2.13
N SER A 86 -10.22 11.60 2.88
CA SER A 86 -9.54 11.17 4.12
C SER A 86 -8.77 9.87 3.87
N CYS A 87 -7.58 9.76 4.47
CA CYS A 87 -6.71 8.59 4.36
C CYS A 87 -6.45 7.96 5.72
N PHE A 88 -6.48 6.64 5.77
CA PHE A 88 -6.22 5.87 6.98
C PHE A 88 -5.35 4.65 6.64
N LYS A 89 -4.25 4.48 7.35
CA LYS A 89 -3.31 3.37 7.15
C LYS A 89 -3.49 2.30 8.20
N PHE A 90 -3.45 1.05 7.78
CA PHE A 90 -3.62 -0.10 8.66
C PHE A 90 -2.57 -1.19 8.41
N ASN A 91 -2.25 -1.90 9.50
CA ASN A 91 -1.63 -3.21 9.45
C ASN A 91 -2.68 -4.28 9.78
N CYS A 92 -2.98 -5.13 8.82
CA CYS A 92 -3.95 -6.21 8.92
C CYS A 92 -3.35 -7.56 9.29
N LEU A 93 -2.08 -7.60 9.72
CA LEU A 93 -1.39 -8.80 10.14
C LEU A 93 -1.23 -8.83 11.66
N TYR A 94 -1.76 -9.87 12.28
CA TYR A 94 -1.55 -10.16 13.70
C TYR A 94 -1.07 -11.59 13.87
N LYS A 95 0.11 -11.77 14.50
CA LYS A 95 0.76 -13.08 14.64
C LYS A 95 0.84 -13.86 13.31
N GLN A 96 1.22 -13.15 12.24
CA GLN A 96 1.33 -13.67 10.87
C GLN A 96 0.00 -14.15 10.25
N LYS A 97 -1.15 -13.78 10.82
CA LYS A 97 -2.48 -14.06 10.28
C LYS A 97 -3.14 -12.78 9.79
N LYS A 98 -3.92 -12.91 8.72
CA LYS A 98 -4.75 -11.84 8.17
C LYS A 98 -6.01 -11.73 9.02
N VAL A 99 -6.19 -10.58 9.66
CA VAL A 99 -7.27 -10.34 10.64
C VAL A 99 -8.28 -9.29 10.20
N CYS A 100 -7.99 -8.55 9.13
CA CYS A 100 -8.93 -7.59 8.59
C CYS A 100 -10.15 -8.28 7.96
N ARG A 101 -11.33 -7.76 8.28
CA ARG A 101 -12.62 -8.15 7.73
C ARG A 101 -13.10 -7.07 6.78
N PHE A 102 -13.78 -7.48 5.72
CA PHE A 102 -14.33 -6.58 4.72
C PHE A 102 -15.86 -6.67 4.71
N VAL A 103 -16.52 -5.51 4.77
CA VAL A 103 -17.97 -5.37 4.82
C VAL A 103 -18.46 -4.43 3.73
N ARG A 104 -19.73 -4.54 3.37
CA ARG A 104 -20.31 -3.65 2.36
C ARG A 104 -20.45 -2.23 2.93
N LYS A 105 -19.82 -1.24 2.31
CA LYS A 105 -19.96 0.18 2.63
C LYS A 105 -19.54 1.05 1.42
N GLU A 106 -20.42 1.95 1.03
CA GLU A 106 -20.21 2.91 -0.06
C GLU A 106 -19.43 4.14 0.42
N GLY A 107 -18.83 4.89 -0.52
CA GLY A 107 -18.07 6.11 -0.22
C GLY A 107 -16.65 5.85 0.29
N PHE A 108 -16.19 4.60 0.23
CA PHE A 108 -14.85 4.21 0.65
C PHE A 108 -14.14 3.38 -0.42
N SER A 109 -12.83 3.34 -0.37
CA SER A 109 -12.00 2.45 -1.18
C SER A 109 -10.82 1.94 -0.36
N ASN A 110 -10.48 0.67 -0.52
CA ASN A 110 -9.31 0.05 0.10
C ASN A 110 -8.27 -0.30 -0.96
N TYR A 111 -7.05 0.21 -0.79
CA TYR A 111 -5.89 -0.22 -1.56
C TYR A 111 -5.11 -1.22 -0.73
N LEU A 112 -4.95 -2.41 -1.28
CA LEU A 112 -4.47 -3.60 -0.58
C LEU A 112 -3.10 -4.01 -1.12
N LEU A 113 -2.15 -4.27 -0.23
CA LEU A 113 -0.87 -4.83 -0.61
C LEU A 113 -1.08 -6.25 -1.15
N ILE A 114 -0.74 -6.45 -2.44
CA ILE A 114 -1.06 -7.69 -3.18
C ILE A 114 -0.46 -8.92 -2.49
N SER A 115 0.76 -8.82 -1.97
CA SER A 115 1.44 -9.94 -1.29
C SER A 115 0.73 -10.41 -0.02
N VAL A 116 -0.06 -9.56 0.63
CA VAL A 116 -0.84 -9.89 1.83
C VAL A 116 -2.23 -10.38 1.45
N PHE A 117 -2.88 -9.74 0.48
CA PHE A 117 -4.31 -9.95 0.18
C PHE A 117 -4.59 -10.71 -1.12
N LYS A 118 -3.62 -11.44 -1.66
CA LYS A 118 -3.76 -12.14 -2.94
C LYS A 118 -5.03 -12.99 -3.05
N ASP A 119 -5.35 -13.77 -2.03
CA ASP A 119 -6.53 -14.63 -2.00
C ASP A 119 -7.85 -13.85 -2.00
N TYR A 120 -7.91 -12.72 -1.30
CA TYR A 120 -9.07 -11.82 -1.33
C TYR A 120 -9.23 -11.16 -2.71
N LEU A 121 -8.12 -10.72 -3.31
CA LEU A 121 -8.11 -10.09 -4.62
C LEU A 121 -8.47 -11.07 -5.74
N ASP A 122 -8.02 -12.34 -5.66
CA ASP A 122 -8.37 -13.36 -6.65
C ASP A 122 -9.89 -13.65 -6.64
N GLN A 123 -10.55 -13.57 -5.48
CA GLN A 123 -12.01 -13.73 -5.32
C GLN A 123 -12.83 -12.54 -5.86
N LYS A 124 -12.23 -11.36 -6.06
CA LYS A 124 -12.90 -10.19 -6.65
C LYS A 124 -13.38 -10.45 -8.08
N THR A 125 -12.72 -11.37 -8.79
CA THR A 125 -12.93 -11.62 -10.23
C THR A 125 -13.99 -12.69 -10.54
N SER A 126 -14.61 -13.27 -9.50
CA SER A 126 -15.59 -14.36 -9.64
C SER A 126 -17.02 -13.92 -9.35
#